data_AF-A0A7W1AJM6-F1
#
_entry.id   AF-A0A7W1AJM6-F1
#
_cell.length_a   1.000
_cell.length_b   1.000
_cell.length_c   1.000
_cell.angle_alpha   90.00
_cell.angle_beta   90.00
_cell.angle_gamma   90.00
#
_symmetry.space_group_name_H-M   'P 1'
#
loop_
_entity.id
_entity.type
_entity.pdbx_description
1 polymer ?
#
loop_
_entity_poly.entity_id
_entity_poly.type
_entity_poly.pdbx_seq_one_letter_code
_entity_poly.pdbx_strand_id
1 'polypeptide(L)'
;MHGLPPASAAIFTSYLYHSTTAGPRGRASIRRQPAPHTRPPACVDVRIASIIEAPLAVGESMGFGATRKEAELLALFATLTVAQSRAYYTRLWSPNSADPLASKLAQLGSDRKQRLILFLGRHRAYR
;
A
#
# COMPACT_ATOMS: atom_id res chain seq x y z
N MET A 1 -16.25 -56.89 15.29
CA MET A 1 -17.48 -57.32 14.60
C MET A 1 -18.59 -57.30 15.65
N HIS A 2 -19.80 -56.85 15.30
CA HIS A 2 -20.91 -56.36 16.16
C HIS A 2 -20.75 -54.88 16.56
N GLY A 3 -21.72 -53.98 16.37
CA GLY A 3 -23.08 -54.12 15.87
C GLY A 3 -23.99 -53.08 16.51
N LEU A 4 -24.64 -52.28 15.66
CA LEU A 4 -25.82 -51.41 15.88
C LEU A 4 -25.67 -50.04 16.60
N PRO A 5 -26.19 -48.96 15.97
CA PRO A 5 -26.45 -47.67 16.63
C PRO A 5 -27.87 -47.62 17.23
N PRO A 6 -28.10 -46.92 18.36
CA PRO A 6 -29.45 -46.54 18.75
C PRO A 6 -29.87 -45.26 18.04
N ALA A 7 -31.04 -45.36 17.42
CA ALA A 7 -31.84 -44.27 16.92
C ALA A 7 -32.04 -43.16 17.96
N SER A 8 -32.03 -41.91 17.51
CA SER A 8 -32.71 -40.82 18.22
C SER A 8 -33.60 -40.11 17.22
N ALA A 9 -34.86 -40.50 17.30
CA ALA A 9 -35.97 -39.86 16.64
C ALA A 9 -36.36 -38.59 17.41
N ALA A 10 -36.72 -37.60 16.61
CA ALA A 10 -37.96 -36.84 16.71
C ALA A 10 -37.90 -35.38 17.15
N ILE A 11 -38.89 -34.68 16.56
CA ILE A 11 -39.54 -33.42 16.93
C ILE A 11 -38.89 -32.19 16.26
N PHE A 12 -39.37 -31.73 15.10
CA PHE A 12 -40.67 -31.10 14.79
C PHE A 12 -40.95 -29.86 15.64
N THR A 13 -40.52 -28.70 15.14
CA THR A 13 -41.16 -27.43 15.50
C THR A 13 -41.23 -26.54 14.27
N SER A 14 -42.43 -26.42 13.73
CA SER A 14 -42.83 -25.36 12.81
C SER A 14 -42.43 -24.00 13.37
N TYR A 15 -41.61 -23.26 12.63
CA TYR A 15 -41.62 -21.81 12.73
C TYR A 15 -42.26 -21.24 11.46
N LEU A 16 -43.44 -20.69 11.70
CA LEU A 16 -44.29 -19.94 10.79
C LEU A 16 -43.46 -18.89 10.03
N TYR A 17 -43.46 -19.00 8.71
CA TYR A 17 -42.91 -18.01 7.80
C TYR A 17 -43.92 -16.86 7.67
N HIS A 18 -43.82 -15.86 8.56
CA HIS A 18 -44.47 -14.58 8.39
C HIS A 18 -43.42 -13.50 8.14
N SER A 19 -43.34 -13.02 6.90
CA SER A 19 -42.69 -11.76 6.53
C SER A 19 -43.33 -11.32 5.22
N THR A 20 -44.55 -10.78 5.28
CA THR A 20 -44.83 -9.33 5.36
C THR A 20 -44.18 -8.56 4.20
N THR A 21 -45.05 -8.22 3.26
CA THR A 21 -44.88 -7.34 2.12
C THR A 21 -44.54 -5.90 2.55
N ALA A 22 -43.83 -5.19 1.66
CA ALA A 22 -43.68 -3.73 1.56
C ALA A 22 -42.39 -3.07 2.09
N GLY A 23 -41.58 -2.57 1.13
CA GLY A 23 -40.72 -1.41 1.33
C GLY A 23 -39.47 -1.37 0.43
N PRO A 24 -39.53 -0.96 -0.85
CA PRO A 24 -38.32 -0.68 -1.60
C PRO A 24 -37.90 0.77 -1.32
N ARG A 25 -37.23 1.00 -0.19
CA ARG A 25 -36.36 2.17 0.02
C ARG A 25 -35.07 1.77 0.73
N GLY A 26 -34.49 0.66 0.29
CA GLY A 26 -33.10 0.33 0.54
C GLY A 26 -32.23 1.30 -0.25
N ARG A 27 -31.93 2.44 0.37
CA ARG A 27 -30.86 3.36 0.01
C ARG A 27 -29.69 2.53 -0.51
N ALA A 28 -29.41 2.62 -1.81
CA ALA A 28 -28.30 1.92 -2.42
C ALA A 28 -27.06 2.25 -1.60
N SER A 29 -26.62 1.29 -0.78
CA SER A 29 -25.32 1.31 -0.16
C SER A 29 -24.36 1.29 -1.34
N ILE A 30 -23.94 2.49 -1.78
CA ILE A 30 -22.78 2.66 -2.63
C ILE A 30 -21.66 2.07 -1.80
N ARG A 31 -21.48 0.75 -1.95
CA ARG A 31 -20.35 -0.01 -1.49
C ARG A 31 -19.23 0.70 -2.21
N ARG A 32 -18.55 1.62 -1.49
CA ARG A 32 -17.33 2.28 -1.99
C ARG A 32 -16.48 1.14 -2.46
N GLN A 33 -16.45 0.90 -3.77
CA GLN A 33 -15.46 0.02 -4.34
C GLN A 33 -14.14 0.56 -3.82
N PRO A 34 -13.28 -0.28 -3.20
CA PRO A 34 -11.95 0.17 -2.85
C PRO A 34 -11.36 0.71 -4.14
N ALA A 35 -11.07 2.01 -4.14
CA ALA A 35 -10.51 2.68 -5.32
C ALA A 35 -9.36 1.80 -5.83
N PRO A 36 -9.30 1.50 -7.13
CA PRO A 36 -8.27 0.63 -7.69
C PRO A 36 -6.95 1.10 -7.12
N HIS A 37 -6.28 0.21 -6.39
CA HIS A 37 -5.02 0.50 -5.74
C HIS A 37 -4.12 1.11 -6.81
N THR A 38 -3.93 2.43 -6.76
CA THR A 38 -3.04 3.16 -7.67
C THR A 38 -1.63 2.78 -7.27
N ARG A 39 -1.26 1.54 -7.58
CA ARG A 39 0.11 1.09 -7.57
C ARG A 39 0.83 2.05 -8.53
N PRO A 40 1.87 2.74 -8.09
CA PRO A 40 2.64 3.59 -8.98
C PRO A 40 3.11 2.73 -10.17
N PRO A 41 3.17 3.32 -11.37
CA PRO A 41 3.52 2.57 -12.57
C PRO A 41 4.91 1.96 -12.39
N ALA A 42 5.06 0.70 -12.85
CA ALA A 42 6.28 -0.08 -12.63
C ALA A 42 7.56 0.63 -13.10
N CYS A 43 7.44 1.52 -14.10
CA CYS A 43 8.56 2.34 -14.58
C CYS A 43 9.14 3.28 -13.51
N VAL A 44 8.32 3.80 -12.58
CA VAL A 44 8.79 4.67 -11.50
C VAL A 44 9.51 3.85 -10.43
N ASP A 45 8.99 2.67 -10.09
CA ASP A 45 9.64 1.74 -9.14
C ASP A 45 11.03 1.32 -9.66
N VAL A 46 11.16 0.99 -10.94
CA VAL A 46 12.44 0.67 -11.59
C VAL A 46 13.39 1.86 -11.53
N ARG A 47 12.90 3.08 -11.78
CA ARG A 47 13.74 4.28 -11.76
C ARG A 47 14.23 4.61 -10.36
N ILE A 48 13.39 4.51 -9.33
CA ILE A 48 13.79 4.66 -7.93
C ILE A 48 14.89 3.64 -7.58
N ALA A 49 14.68 2.38 -7.94
CA ALA A 49 15.67 1.33 -7.71
C ALA A 49 17.01 1.65 -8.39
N SER A 50 16.99 2.10 -9.65
CA SER A 50 18.21 2.46 -10.38
C SER A 50 18.98 3.62 -9.75
N ILE A 51 18.30 4.61 -9.16
CA ILE A 51 18.96 5.74 -8.47
C ILE A 51 19.66 5.23 -7.20
N ILE A 52 18.99 4.36 -6.43
CA ILE A 52 19.55 3.80 -5.19
C ILE A 52 20.76 2.92 -5.50
N GLU A 53 20.67 2.09 -6.53
CA GLU A 53 21.70 1.13 -6.94
C GLU A 53 22.81 1.74 -7.79
N ALA A 54 22.67 3.00 -8.23
CA ALA A 54 23.69 3.67 -9.02
C ALA A 54 25.06 3.64 -8.31
N PRO A 55 26.15 3.27 -8.99
CA PRO A 55 27.47 3.32 -8.38
C PRO A 55 27.87 4.75 -8.03
N LEU A 56 28.82 4.88 -7.11
CA LEU A 56 29.50 6.15 -6.88
C LEU A 56 30.35 6.51 -8.10
N ALA A 57 30.39 7.78 -8.47
CA ALA A 57 31.29 8.25 -9.51
C ALA A 57 32.76 8.15 -9.05
N VAL A 58 33.68 8.09 -10.02
CA VAL A 58 35.11 8.01 -9.73
C VAL A 58 35.55 9.27 -8.96
N GLY A 59 36.13 9.07 -7.77
CA GLY A 59 36.52 10.16 -6.87
C GLY A 59 35.39 10.75 -6.02
N GLU A 60 34.16 10.25 -6.13
CA GLU A 60 33.04 10.70 -5.33
C GLU A 60 33.10 10.11 -3.91
N SER A 61 32.96 10.95 -2.89
CA SER A 61 32.85 10.47 -1.51
C SER A 61 31.49 9.82 -1.28
N MET A 62 31.42 8.86 -0.34
CA MET A 62 30.15 8.20 -0.01
C MET A 62 29.05 9.20 0.40
N GLY A 63 29.41 10.27 1.12
CA GLY A 63 28.47 11.31 1.54
C GLY A 63 27.94 12.16 0.37
N PHE A 64 28.79 12.44 -0.61
CA PHE A 64 28.37 13.21 -1.80
C PHE A 64 27.45 12.39 -2.70
N GLY A 65 27.80 11.12 -3.00
CA GLY A 65 26.95 10.26 -3.82
C GLY A 65 25.60 9.95 -3.16
N ALA A 66 25.58 9.82 -1.84
CA ALA A 66 24.36 9.79 -1.07
C ALA A 66 23.46 11.03 -1.25
N THR A 67 24.06 12.22 -1.22
CA THR A 67 23.35 13.50 -1.37
C THR A 67 22.83 13.67 -2.79
N ARG A 68 23.62 13.28 -3.80
CA ARG A 68 23.22 13.22 -5.21
C ARG A 68 22.00 12.32 -5.40
N LYS A 69 22.05 11.09 -4.89
CA LYS A 69 20.93 10.13 -4.96
C LYS A 69 19.67 10.68 -4.30
N GLU A 70 19.80 11.33 -3.15
CA GLU A 70 18.67 11.99 -2.48
C GLU A 70 18.05 13.10 -3.34
N ALA A 71 18.89 13.96 -3.95
CA ALA A 71 18.42 15.01 -4.85
C ALA A 71 17.70 14.44 -6.09
N GLU A 72 18.23 13.37 -6.69
CA GLU A 72 17.59 12.67 -7.81
C GLU A 72 16.24 12.06 -7.41
N LEU A 73 16.15 11.45 -6.22
CA LEU A 73 14.89 10.93 -5.68
C LEU A 73 13.87 12.04 -5.43
N LEU A 74 14.29 13.18 -4.87
CA LEU A 74 13.42 14.33 -4.66
C LEU A 74 12.90 14.89 -6.00
N ALA A 75 13.78 15.00 -7.00
CA ALA A 75 13.40 15.44 -8.35
C ALA A 75 12.38 14.48 -8.97
N LEU A 76 12.60 13.16 -8.85
CA LEU A 76 11.63 12.16 -9.31
C LEU A 76 10.31 12.28 -8.56
N PHE A 77 10.33 12.44 -7.23
CA PHE A 77 9.13 12.60 -6.41
C PHE A 77 8.35 13.87 -6.70
N ALA A 78 9.01 14.94 -7.13
CA ALA A 78 8.35 16.17 -7.59
C ALA A 78 7.48 15.94 -8.84
N THR A 79 7.80 14.95 -9.67
CA THR A 79 7.02 14.61 -10.88
C THR A 79 5.79 13.73 -10.59
N LEU A 80 5.65 13.23 -9.36
CA LEU A 80 4.59 12.29 -9.01
C LEU A 80 3.23 12.97 -8.86
N THR A 81 2.19 12.25 -9.25
CA THR A 81 0.81 12.61 -8.90
C THR A 81 0.57 12.45 -7.40
N VAL A 82 -0.41 13.17 -6.85
CA VAL A 82 -0.77 13.09 -5.42
C VAL A 82 -1.05 11.64 -4.97
N ALA A 83 -1.69 10.84 -5.82
CA ALA A 83 -1.98 9.43 -5.52
C ALA A 83 -0.70 8.60 -5.39
N GLN A 84 0.26 8.80 -6.30
CA GLN A 84 1.57 8.14 -6.26
C GLN A 84 2.40 8.61 -5.07
N SER A 85 2.44 9.91 -4.79
CA SER A 85 3.13 10.46 -3.62
C SER A 85 2.60 9.87 -2.32
N ARG A 86 1.28 9.65 -2.21
CA ARG A 86 0.66 8.96 -1.06
C ARG A 86 1.10 7.50 -0.98
N ALA A 87 1.14 6.77 -2.09
CA ALA A 87 1.60 5.38 -2.11
C ALA A 87 3.05 5.26 -1.62
N TYR A 88 3.95 6.12 -2.12
CA TYR A 88 5.35 6.12 -1.68
C TYR A 88 5.56 6.62 -0.25
N TYR A 89 4.75 7.60 0.19
CA TYR A 89 4.74 8.02 1.59
C TYR A 89 4.47 6.83 2.52
N THR A 90 3.43 6.04 2.21
CA THR A 90 3.08 4.85 3.01
C THR A 90 4.19 3.80 2.96
N ARG A 91 4.79 3.55 1.79
CA ARG A 91 5.92 2.61 1.64
C ARG A 91 7.16 3.03 2.45
N LEU A 92 7.45 4.32 2.53
CA LEU A 92 8.58 4.85 3.30
C LEU A 92 8.31 4.86 4.80
N TRP A 93 7.08 5.17 5.21
CA TRP A 93 6.68 5.24 6.61
C TRP A 93 6.52 3.85 7.23
N SER A 94 5.96 2.90 6.48
CA SER A 94 5.69 1.53 6.92
C SER A 94 6.17 0.54 5.86
N PRO A 95 7.49 0.30 5.77
CA PRO A 95 8.06 -0.60 4.78
C PRO A 95 7.48 -2.01 4.93
N ASN A 96 6.96 -2.55 3.82
CA ASN A 96 6.49 -3.93 3.78
C ASN A 96 7.64 -4.82 3.29
N SER A 97 8.04 -5.80 4.10
CA SER A 97 9.14 -6.74 3.77
C SER A 97 8.90 -7.55 2.50
N ALA A 98 7.66 -7.71 2.06
CA ALA A 98 7.30 -8.36 0.81
C ALA A 98 7.43 -7.45 -0.43
N ASP A 99 7.64 -6.14 -0.24
CA ASP A 99 7.84 -5.19 -1.34
C ASP A 99 9.35 -5.04 -1.64
N PRO A 100 9.83 -5.48 -2.82
CA PRO A 100 11.25 -5.42 -3.15
C PRO A 100 11.78 -3.99 -3.17
N LEU A 101 10.92 -2.99 -3.45
CA LEU A 101 11.33 -1.60 -3.41
C LEU A 101 11.49 -1.10 -1.97
N ALA A 102 10.66 -1.58 -1.03
CA ALA A 102 10.78 -1.22 0.37
C ALA A 102 12.15 -1.66 0.94
N SER A 103 12.64 -2.84 0.55
CA SER A 103 13.98 -3.31 0.92
C SER A 103 15.08 -2.42 0.36
N LYS A 104 14.96 -1.92 -0.88
CA LYS A 104 15.91 -0.97 -1.46
C LYS A 104 15.86 0.38 -0.76
N LEU A 105 14.66 0.89 -0.50
CA LEU A 105 14.47 2.11 0.28
C LEU A 105 14.99 1.96 1.70
N ALA A 106 14.96 0.75 2.28
CA ALA A 106 15.53 0.47 3.59
C ALA A 106 17.04 0.76 3.67
N GLN A 107 17.77 0.66 2.55
CA GLN A 107 19.19 1.00 2.46
C GLN A 107 19.47 2.50 2.61
N LEU A 108 18.45 3.36 2.43
CA LEU A 108 18.57 4.78 2.74
C LEU A 108 18.69 4.97 4.26
N GLY A 109 19.63 5.82 4.68
CA GLY A 109 19.75 6.22 6.08
C GLY A 109 18.45 6.84 6.61
N SER A 110 18.20 6.68 7.91
CA SER A 110 16.99 7.15 8.60
C SER A 110 16.70 8.63 8.34
N ASP A 111 17.72 9.49 8.44
CA ASP A 111 17.57 10.94 8.22
C ASP A 111 17.05 11.26 6.81
N ARG A 112 17.57 10.56 5.80
CA ARG A 112 17.15 10.77 4.40
C ARG A 112 15.73 10.30 4.16
N LYS A 113 15.36 9.14 4.72
CA LYS A 113 13.97 8.68 4.67
C LYS A 113 13.04 9.72 5.27
N GLN A 114 13.40 10.28 6.43
CA GLN A 114 12.59 11.30 7.08
C GLN A 114 12.46 12.56 6.22
N ARG A 115 13.54 13.02 5.56
CA ARG A 115 13.47 14.14 4.60
C ARG A 115 12.56 13.84 3.41
N LEU A 116 12.64 12.65 2.83
CA LEU A 116 11.75 12.22 1.73
C LEU A 116 10.29 12.13 2.18
N ILE A 117 10.03 11.61 3.38
CA ILE A 117 8.69 11.53 3.99
C ILE A 117 8.12 12.94 4.18
N LEU A 118 8.91 13.88 4.71
CA LEU A 118 8.49 15.28 4.88
C LEU A 118 8.20 15.94 3.53
N PHE A 119 9.03 15.71 2.52
CA PHE A 119 8.82 16.22 1.16
C PHE A 119 7.50 15.71 0.57
N LEU A 120 7.28 14.39 0.60
CA LEU A 120 6.04 13.77 0.11
C LEU A 120 4.83 14.20 0.95
N GLY A 121 5.01 14.42 2.25
CA GLY A 121 4.00 14.95 3.16
C GLY A 121 3.57 16.37 2.80
N ARG A 122 4.52 17.27 2.52
CA ARG A 122 4.25 18.66 2.12
C ARG A 122 3.56 18.74 0.76
N HIS A 123 3.95 17.90 -0.20
CA HIS A 123 3.30 17.82 -1.51
C HIS A 123 1.81 17.40 -1.43
N ARG A 124 1.36 16.83 -0.30
CA ARG A 124 -0.06 16.51 -0.04
C ARG A 124 -0.88 17.71 0.44
N ALA A 125 -0.26 18.74 1.00
CA ALA A 125 -0.94 19.84 1.68
C ALA A 125 -1.30 21.01 0.75
N TYR A 126 -0.69 21.09 -0.44
CA TYR A 126 -0.74 22.27 -1.31
C TYR A 126 -1.45 22.05 -2.66
N ARG A 127 -2.34 21.06 -2.79
CA ARG A 127 -3.05 20.80 -4.05
C ARG A 127 -4.55 20.66 -3.87
#